data_AF-A0A397AC15-F1
#
_entry.id   AF-A0A397AC15-F1
#
_cell.length_a   1.000
_cell.length_b   1.000
_cell.length_c   1.000
_cell.angle_alpha   90.00
_cell.angle_beta   90.00
_cell.angle_gamma   90.00
#
_symmetry.space_group_name_H-M   'P 1'
#
loop_
_entity.id
_entity.type
_entity.pdbx_description
1 polymer ?
#
loop_
_entity_poly.entity_id
_entity_poly.type
_entity_poly.pdbx_seq_one_letter_code
_entity_poly.pdbx_strand_id
1 'polypeptide(L)'
;METRTAYVAASSALFAAALCILGMCGVRHVRNPCMHMRPMQTLFVRLDVGFAIYTLLFYLRVIFAENQVFEPISQCLFSIVEGITIFSFFNMMLLLVGGTAAAVGYMNQDDDESNESWLVSPYKQTLDRFRRRLIAFLFVKPVLAAVDGWAVNRQTRNPLTDAYRVVHSAIAIAMIVLTVLTFLGVLQTYKQLKAHISGSFKLTAKFVVVKGMLLLSTLQWSVANAVVRHWTPIDLYLYSTVCVGEALVLAVTYFFVFTAQEPD
;
A
#
# COMPACT_ATOMS: atom_id res chain seq x y z
N MET A 1 -28.37 -4.88 17.98
CA MET A 1 -27.43 -4.26 18.96
C MET A 1 -26.41 -5.27 19.46
N GLU A 2 -26.82 -6.52 19.75
CA GLU A 2 -25.91 -7.64 20.10
C GLU A 2 -24.95 -8.05 18.97
N THR A 3 -25.39 -8.01 17.71
CA THR A 3 -24.53 -8.35 16.56
C THR A 3 -23.38 -7.35 16.36
N ARG A 4 -23.68 -6.05 16.38
CA ARG A 4 -22.67 -4.97 16.29
C ARG A 4 -21.60 -5.08 17.38
N THR A 5 -22.02 -5.32 18.63
CA THR A 5 -21.09 -5.40 19.77
C THR A 5 -20.14 -6.60 19.63
N ALA A 6 -20.63 -7.74 19.14
CA ALA A 6 -19.79 -8.90 18.84
C ALA A 6 -18.72 -8.62 17.77
N TYR A 7 -19.09 -8.01 16.63
CA TYR A 7 -18.12 -7.67 15.57
C TYR A 7 -17.09 -6.64 16.01
N VAL A 8 -17.50 -5.63 16.77
CA VAL A 8 -16.58 -4.63 17.32
C VAL A 8 -15.62 -5.28 18.32
N ALA A 9 -16.11 -6.13 19.23
CA ALA A 9 -15.26 -6.83 20.20
C ALA A 9 -14.23 -7.76 19.53
N ALA A 10 -14.67 -8.56 18.55
CA ALA A 10 -13.78 -9.42 17.78
C ALA A 10 -12.73 -8.59 17.01
N SER A 11 -13.15 -7.53 16.33
CA SER A 11 -12.26 -6.65 15.58
C SER A 11 -11.28 -5.91 16.50
N SER A 12 -11.68 -5.52 17.72
CA SER A 12 -10.81 -4.91 18.72
C SER A 12 -9.69 -5.86 19.15
N ALA A 13 -9.99 -7.13 19.37
CA ALA A 13 -8.98 -8.13 19.74
C ALA A 13 -7.97 -8.34 18.61
N LEU A 14 -8.45 -8.49 17.37
CA LEU A 14 -7.60 -8.64 16.18
C LEU A 14 -6.73 -7.38 15.95
N PHE A 15 -7.33 -6.20 16.08
CA PHE A 15 -6.64 -4.92 15.94
C PHE A 15 -5.54 -4.74 17.00
N ALA A 16 -5.84 -5.06 18.26
CA ALA A 16 -4.86 -5.00 19.35
C ALA A 16 -3.68 -5.95 19.09
N ALA A 17 -3.96 -7.19 18.65
CA ALA A 17 -2.90 -8.14 18.29
C ALA A 17 -2.02 -7.61 17.14
N ALA A 18 -2.64 -7.05 16.09
CA ALA A 18 -1.91 -6.48 14.96
C ALA A 18 -1.03 -5.30 15.38
N LEU A 19 -1.55 -4.39 16.22
CA LEU A 19 -0.77 -3.28 16.76
C LEU A 19 0.37 -3.74 17.67
N CYS A 20 0.18 -4.77 18.48
CA CYS A 20 1.26 -5.33 19.28
C CYS A 20 2.40 -5.86 18.39
N ILE A 21 2.06 -6.58 17.32
CA ILE A 21 3.05 -7.12 16.36
C ILE A 21 3.79 -5.98 15.65
N LEU A 22 3.06 -4.98 15.13
CA LEU A 22 3.67 -3.82 14.47
C LEU A 22 4.48 -2.95 15.44
N GLY A 23 4.05 -2.85 16.69
CA GLY A 23 4.80 -2.20 17.77
C GLY A 23 6.13 -2.90 18.04
N MET A 24 6.14 -4.23 18.06
CA MET A 24 7.37 -5.01 18.15
C MET A 24 8.28 -4.80 16.94
N CYS A 25 7.74 -4.71 15.71
CA CYS A 25 8.51 -4.32 14.52
C CYS A 25 9.18 -2.96 14.70
N GLY A 26 8.40 -1.94 15.04
CA GLY A 26 8.88 -0.57 15.18
C GLY A 26 9.95 -0.45 16.27
N VAL A 27 9.75 -1.10 17.42
CA VAL A 27 10.78 -1.15 18.48
C VAL A 27 12.06 -1.80 17.97
N ARG A 28 11.96 -2.88 17.18
CA ARG A 28 13.12 -3.55 16.62
C ARG A 28 13.85 -2.68 15.60
N HIS A 29 13.15 -2.08 14.64
CA HIS A 29 13.76 -1.20 13.64
C HIS A 29 14.36 0.08 14.26
N VAL A 30 13.76 0.62 15.35
CA VAL A 30 14.31 1.77 16.08
C VAL A 30 15.54 1.38 16.90
N ARG A 31 15.53 0.20 17.54
CA ARG A 31 16.64 -0.29 18.36
C ARG A 31 17.80 -0.87 17.56
N ASN A 32 17.61 -1.26 16.31
CA ASN A 32 18.68 -1.86 15.51
C ASN A 32 19.70 -0.78 15.09
N PRO A 33 20.98 -0.87 15.52
CA PRO A 33 21.95 0.20 15.33
C PRO A 33 22.68 0.08 13.98
N CYS A 34 21.94 0.04 12.86
CA CYS A 34 22.52 0.33 11.54
C CYS A 34 22.80 1.83 11.40
N MET A 35 23.66 2.37 12.27
CA MET A 35 24.03 3.79 12.38
C MET A 35 24.59 4.38 11.08
N HIS A 36 25.12 3.53 10.20
CA HIS A 36 25.67 3.87 8.88
C HIS A 36 24.61 3.99 7.78
N MET A 37 23.35 3.57 8.04
CA MET A 37 22.23 3.67 7.09
C MET A 37 20.97 4.32 7.70
N ARG A 38 21.13 5.44 8.44
CA ARG A 38 19.99 6.24 8.95
C ARG A 38 18.86 6.52 7.93
N PRO A 39 19.14 6.78 6.64
CA PRO A 39 18.09 6.95 5.64
C PRO A 39 17.24 5.70 5.44
N MET A 40 17.83 4.50 5.53
CA MET A 40 17.14 3.23 5.39
C MET A 40 16.27 2.93 6.62
N GLN A 41 16.80 3.17 7.82
CA GLN A 41 16.03 3.05 9.07
C GLN A 41 14.78 3.93 9.05
N THR A 42 14.92 5.17 8.55
CA THR A 42 13.79 6.09 8.39
C THR A 42 12.71 5.51 7.46
N LEU A 43 13.09 4.84 6.38
CA LEU A 43 12.14 4.20 5.47
C LEU A 43 11.47 2.96 6.09
N PHE A 44 12.18 2.17 6.89
CA PHE A 44 11.56 1.08 7.65
C PHE A 44 10.51 1.60 8.63
N VAL A 45 10.84 2.61 9.42
CA VAL A 45 9.89 3.24 10.36
C VAL A 45 8.69 3.83 9.63
N ARG A 46 8.89 4.46 8.45
CA ARG A 46 7.77 4.94 7.63
C ARG A 46 6.86 3.81 7.16
N LEU A 47 7.42 2.66 6.81
CA LEU A 47 6.63 1.48 6.47
C LEU A 47 5.89 0.94 7.71
N ASP A 48 6.54 0.82 8.87
CA ASP A 48 5.88 0.40 10.12
C ASP A 48 4.67 1.27 10.43
N VAL A 49 4.84 2.60 10.37
CA VAL A 49 3.76 3.57 10.56
C VAL A 49 2.68 3.43 9.48
N GLY A 50 3.07 3.22 8.23
CA GLY A 50 2.15 2.97 7.12
C GLY A 50 1.25 1.74 7.38
N PHE A 51 1.84 0.61 7.79
CA PHE A 51 1.12 -0.62 8.14
C PHE A 51 0.24 -0.45 9.39
N ALA A 52 0.68 0.34 10.37
CA ALA A 52 -0.12 0.64 11.55
C ALA A 52 -1.36 1.48 11.20
N ILE A 53 -1.18 2.54 10.41
CA ILE A 53 -2.30 3.37 9.91
C ILE A 53 -3.23 2.52 9.06
N TYR A 54 -2.70 1.67 8.18
CA TYR A 54 -3.47 0.76 7.35
C TYR A 54 -4.40 -0.16 8.17
N THR A 55 -3.85 -0.78 9.21
CA THR A 55 -4.62 -1.64 10.13
C THR A 55 -5.68 -0.82 10.90
N LEU A 56 -5.32 0.39 11.35
CA LEU A 56 -6.24 1.30 12.02
C LEU A 56 -7.41 1.69 11.10
N LEU A 57 -7.17 1.95 9.81
CA LEU A 57 -8.22 2.31 8.86
C LEU A 57 -9.26 1.19 8.72
N PHE A 58 -8.85 -0.09 8.68
CA PHE A 58 -9.81 -1.20 8.67
C PHE A 58 -10.60 -1.28 9.97
N TYR A 59 -9.95 -1.10 11.11
CA TYR A 59 -10.64 -1.11 12.39
C TYR A 59 -11.66 0.04 12.51
N LEU A 60 -11.28 1.26 12.09
CA LEU A 60 -12.19 2.39 12.04
C LEU A 60 -13.38 2.13 11.10
N ARG A 61 -13.16 1.39 10.00
CA ARG A 61 -14.22 0.99 9.09
C ARG A 61 -15.24 0.06 9.72
N VAL A 62 -14.83 -0.80 10.65
CA VAL A 62 -15.77 -1.58 11.48
C VAL A 62 -16.58 -0.67 12.40
N ILE A 63 -15.92 0.26 13.12
CA ILE A 63 -16.58 1.17 14.06
C ILE A 63 -17.62 2.04 13.35
N PHE A 64 -17.27 2.51 12.16
CA PHE A 64 -18.05 3.46 11.36
C PHE A 64 -18.73 2.79 10.16
N ALA A 65 -18.97 1.47 10.19
CA ALA A 65 -19.54 0.72 9.07
C ALA A 65 -20.88 1.30 8.58
N GLU A 66 -21.71 1.81 9.49
CA GLU A 66 -23.00 2.43 9.18
C GLU A 66 -22.88 3.92 8.81
N ASN A 67 -21.73 4.55 9.05
CA ASN A 67 -21.50 5.97 8.79
C ASN A 67 -21.08 6.20 7.33
N GLN A 68 -22.04 6.63 6.52
CA GLN A 68 -21.86 6.89 5.10
C GLN A 68 -20.83 8.00 4.80
N VAL A 69 -20.58 8.94 5.73
CA VAL A 69 -19.56 9.99 5.53
C VAL A 69 -18.15 9.44 5.71
N PHE A 70 -17.99 8.35 6.45
CA PHE A 70 -16.69 7.77 6.71
C PHE A 70 -16.13 7.02 5.51
N GLU A 71 -16.99 6.39 4.70
CA GLU A 71 -16.56 5.57 3.56
C GLU A 71 -15.67 6.34 2.54
N PRO A 72 -16.05 7.52 2.00
CA PRO A 72 -15.21 8.31 1.10
C PRO A 72 -13.88 8.73 1.74
N ILE A 73 -13.92 9.07 3.03
CA ILE A 73 -12.73 9.48 3.79
C ILE A 73 -11.79 8.28 3.93
N SER A 74 -12.31 7.11 4.27
CA SER A 74 -11.53 5.89 4.42
C SER A 74 -10.87 5.48 3.10
N GLN A 75 -11.57 5.54 1.97
CA GLN A 75 -11.02 5.23 0.64
C GLN A 75 -9.90 6.20 0.22
N CYS A 76 -10.07 7.48 0.53
CA CYS A 76 -9.05 8.50 0.36
C CYS A 76 -7.80 8.17 1.20
N LEU A 77 -7.98 7.89 2.50
CA LEU A 77 -6.88 7.58 3.40
C LEU A 77 -6.15 6.29 3.01
N PHE A 78 -6.87 5.22 2.65
CA PHE A 78 -6.25 3.98 2.14
C PHE A 78 -5.35 4.27 0.94
N SER A 79 -5.84 5.04 -0.03
CA SER A 79 -5.08 5.41 -1.24
C SER A 79 -3.81 6.21 -0.91
N ILE A 80 -3.85 7.10 0.09
CA ILE A 80 -2.67 7.85 0.55
C ILE A 80 -1.64 6.88 1.15
N VAL A 81 -2.07 6.00 2.06
CA VAL A 81 -1.16 5.06 2.73
C VAL A 81 -0.54 4.09 1.72
N GLU A 82 -1.31 3.60 0.75
CA GLU A 82 -0.79 2.81 -0.37
C GLU A 82 0.30 3.58 -1.15
N GLY A 83 0.02 4.83 -1.54
CA GLY A 83 0.98 5.66 -2.26
C GLY A 83 2.28 5.89 -1.49
N ILE A 84 2.17 6.22 -0.20
CA ILE A 84 3.33 6.40 0.70
C ILE A 84 4.12 5.10 0.83
N THR A 85 3.45 3.96 0.94
CA THR A 85 4.10 2.65 1.10
C THR A 85 4.86 2.25 -0.16
N ILE A 86 4.23 2.36 -1.35
CA ILE A 86 4.90 2.10 -2.63
C ILE A 86 6.09 3.03 -2.81
N PHE A 87 5.91 4.32 -2.54
CA PHE A 87 6.98 5.31 -2.68
C PHE A 87 8.14 5.04 -1.71
N SER A 88 7.85 4.65 -0.47
CA SER A 88 8.87 4.30 0.52
C SER A 88 9.63 3.04 0.11
N PHE A 89 8.93 2.01 -0.38
CA PHE A 89 9.55 0.79 -0.89
C PHE A 89 10.43 1.05 -2.12
N PHE A 90 9.95 1.87 -3.06
CA PHE A 90 10.74 2.27 -4.23
C PHE A 90 12.04 2.98 -3.84
N ASN A 91 11.98 3.94 -2.92
CA ASN A 91 13.19 4.62 -2.44
C ASN A 91 14.12 3.69 -1.65
N MET A 92 13.57 2.71 -0.94
CA MET A 92 14.37 1.70 -0.24
C MET A 92 15.19 0.86 -1.22
N MET A 93 14.59 0.43 -2.33
CA MET A 93 15.33 -0.29 -3.40
C MET A 93 16.47 0.56 -3.97
N LEU A 94 16.23 1.84 -4.22
CA LEU A 94 17.27 2.73 -4.74
C LEU A 94 18.39 2.97 -3.73
N LEU A 95 18.07 3.11 -2.44
CA LEU A 95 19.10 3.30 -1.41
C LEU A 95 19.94 2.05 -1.18
N LEU A 96 19.36 0.86 -1.29
CA LEU A 96 20.10 -0.41 -1.15
C LEU A 96 21.23 -0.56 -2.17
N VAL A 97 21.06 -0.02 -3.36
CA VAL A 97 22.08 -0.06 -4.42
C VAL A 97 23.02 1.16 -4.39
N GLY A 98 22.98 1.99 -3.34
CA GLY A 98 23.85 3.18 -3.22
C GLY A 98 23.23 4.48 -3.75
N GLY A 99 21.93 4.49 -4.03
CA GLY A 99 21.17 5.67 -4.47
C GLY A 99 20.94 5.73 -5.98
N THR A 100 20.36 6.84 -6.43
CA THR A 100 19.91 6.99 -7.84
C THR A 100 21.07 6.93 -8.84
N ALA A 101 22.22 7.50 -8.51
CA ALA A 101 23.38 7.51 -9.41
C ALA A 101 23.94 6.10 -9.62
N ALA A 102 24.12 5.35 -8.54
CA ALA A 102 24.57 3.96 -8.59
C ALA A 102 23.55 3.04 -9.27
N ALA A 103 22.25 3.22 -8.99
CA ALA A 103 21.19 2.50 -9.68
C ALA A 103 21.23 2.69 -11.20
N VAL A 104 21.43 3.93 -11.67
CA VAL A 104 21.60 4.22 -13.10
C VAL A 104 22.89 3.61 -13.64
N GLY A 105 23.98 3.66 -12.88
CA GLY A 105 25.24 3.00 -13.24
C GLY A 105 25.08 1.50 -13.48
N TYR A 106 24.40 0.80 -12.57
CA TYR A 106 24.11 -0.63 -12.74
C TYR A 106 23.18 -0.92 -13.92
N MET A 107 22.19 -0.06 -14.18
CA MET A 107 21.30 -0.20 -15.35
C MET A 107 22.03 0.08 -16.68
N ASN A 108 23.05 0.94 -16.66
CA ASN A 108 23.88 1.25 -17.83
C ASN A 108 24.97 0.20 -18.09
N GLN A 109 25.35 -0.64 -17.12
CA GLN A 109 26.48 -1.59 -17.28
C GLN A 109 26.24 -2.65 -18.37
N ASP A 110 24.99 -2.88 -18.77
CA ASP A 110 24.63 -3.76 -19.88
C ASP A 110 24.70 -3.06 -21.26
N ASP A 111 24.78 -1.72 -21.30
CA ASP A 111 24.87 -0.89 -22.51
C ASP A 111 26.26 -0.22 -22.56
N ASP A 112 27.18 -0.82 -23.31
CA ASP A 112 28.62 -0.48 -23.43
C ASP A 112 28.98 1.03 -23.47
N GLU A 113 30.10 1.34 -22.82
CA GLU A 113 31.12 2.38 -23.16
C GLU A 113 30.73 3.87 -23.32
N SER A 114 29.60 4.36 -22.82
CA SER A 114 29.38 5.81 -22.76
C SER A 114 29.93 6.42 -21.46
N ASN A 115 31.04 7.18 -21.55
CA ASN A 115 31.58 8.04 -20.49
C ASN A 115 30.68 9.26 -20.19
N GLU A 116 29.40 9.19 -20.56
CA GLU A 116 28.43 10.25 -20.40
C GLU A 116 27.98 10.36 -18.93
N SER A 117 27.72 11.59 -18.48
CA SER A 117 27.20 11.82 -17.13
C SER A 117 25.90 11.04 -16.91
N TRP A 118 25.81 10.28 -15.82
CA TRP A 118 24.62 9.51 -15.42
C TRP A 118 23.33 10.34 -15.39
N LEU A 119 23.43 11.68 -15.29
CA LEU A 119 22.31 12.62 -15.34
C LEU A 119 21.57 12.60 -16.68
N VAL A 120 22.25 12.28 -17.78
CA VAL A 120 21.71 12.30 -19.15
C VAL A 120 21.22 10.92 -19.59
N SER A 121 21.61 9.86 -18.87
CA SER A 121 21.25 8.47 -19.20
C SER A 121 19.73 8.28 -19.40
N PRO A 122 19.31 7.49 -20.42
CA PRO A 122 17.91 7.15 -20.63
C PRO A 122 17.27 6.46 -19.41
N TYR A 123 18.08 5.74 -18.61
CA TYR A 123 17.62 5.09 -17.38
C TYR A 123 17.33 6.09 -16.26
N LYS A 124 18.10 7.18 -16.15
CA LYS A 124 17.79 8.30 -15.24
C LYS A 124 16.48 8.96 -15.60
N GLN A 125 16.27 9.25 -16.89
CA GLN A 125 15.00 9.83 -17.36
C GLN A 125 13.82 8.91 -17.08
N THR A 126 14.01 7.60 -17.24
CA THR A 126 13.00 6.58 -16.95
C THR A 126 12.65 6.53 -15.46
N LEU A 127 13.65 6.53 -14.57
CA LEU A 127 13.46 6.61 -13.12
C LEU A 127 12.74 7.91 -12.70
N ASP A 128 13.09 9.05 -13.30
CA ASP A 128 12.42 10.33 -13.01
C ASP A 128 10.98 10.37 -13.51
N ARG A 129 10.71 9.78 -14.68
CA ARG A 129 9.33 9.59 -15.18
C ARG A 129 8.54 8.72 -14.20
N PHE A 130 9.13 7.66 -13.65
CA PHE A 130 8.47 6.83 -12.63
C PHE A 130 8.24 7.56 -11.32
N ARG A 131 9.22 8.32 -10.82
CA ARG A 131 9.02 9.17 -9.63
C ARG A 131 7.88 10.17 -9.81
N ARG A 132 7.81 10.83 -10.97
CA ARG A 132 6.69 11.73 -11.30
C ARG A 132 5.35 11.00 -11.33
N ARG A 133 5.30 9.79 -11.90
CA ARG A 133 4.09 8.94 -11.87
C ARG A 133 3.70 8.54 -10.46
N LEU A 134 4.65 8.18 -9.60
CA LEU A 134 4.39 7.87 -8.19
C LEU A 134 3.85 9.09 -7.41
N ILE A 135 4.41 10.27 -7.68
CA ILE A 135 3.90 11.52 -7.08
C ILE A 135 2.48 11.80 -7.59
N ALA A 136 2.24 11.69 -8.90
CA ALA A 136 0.90 11.85 -9.47
C ALA A 136 -0.08 10.81 -8.88
N PHE A 137 0.35 9.56 -8.71
CA PHE A 137 -0.43 8.51 -8.05
C PHE A 137 -0.86 8.93 -6.64
N LEU A 138 0.07 9.48 -5.85
CA LEU A 138 -0.18 9.91 -4.47
C LEU A 138 -1.23 11.03 -4.37
N PHE A 139 -1.41 11.85 -5.41
CA PHE A 139 -2.41 12.93 -5.41
C PHE A 139 -3.70 12.54 -6.14
N VAL A 140 -3.61 11.87 -7.28
CA VAL A 140 -4.75 11.54 -8.12
C VAL A 140 -5.57 10.41 -7.52
N LYS A 141 -4.92 9.34 -7.04
CA LYS A 141 -5.65 8.17 -6.54
C LYS A 141 -6.54 8.50 -5.33
N PRO A 142 -6.09 9.26 -4.31
CA PRO A 142 -6.96 9.60 -3.19
C PRO A 142 -8.18 10.42 -3.57
N VAL A 143 -8.04 11.34 -4.54
CA VAL A 143 -9.18 12.12 -5.05
C VAL A 143 -10.18 11.19 -5.74
N LEU A 144 -9.71 10.31 -6.62
CA LEU A 144 -10.58 9.34 -7.29
C LEU A 144 -11.26 8.42 -6.28
N ALA A 145 -10.54 7.92 -5.28
CA ALA A 145 -11.06 7.04 -4.25
C ALA A 145 -12.11 7.72 -3.36
N ALA A 146 -11.94 9.01 -3.04
CA ALA A 146 -12.95 9.79 -2.33
C ALA A 146 -14.23 9.94 -3.16
N VAL A 147 -14.10 10.26 -4.46
CA VAL A 147 -15.25 10.38 -5.36
C VAL A 147 -15.94 9.03 -5.54
N ASP A 148 -15.17 7.94 -5.62
CA ASP A 148 -15.69 6.57 -5.69
C ASP A 148 -16.52 6.21 -4.45
N GLY A 149 -15.96 6.40 -3.25
CA GLY A 149 -16.68 6.17 -2.01
C GLY A 149 -17.95 7.03 -1.89
N TRP A 150 -17.93 8.25 -2.41
CA TRP A 150 -19.13 9.09 -2.49
C TRP A 150 -20.17 8.52 -3.46
N ALA A 151 -19.74 8.03 -4.63
CA ALA A 151 -20.62 7.44 -5.64
C ALA A 151 -21.28 6.15 -5.12
N VAL A 152 -20.53 5.28 -4.44
CA VAL A 152 -21.05 4.05 -3.80
C VAL A 152 -22.12 4.39 -2.75
N ASN A 153 -21.87 5.40 -1.92
CA ASN A 153 -22.86 5.86 -0.95
C ASN A 153 -24.14 6.40 -1.61
N ARG A 154 -24.00 7.16 -2.70
CA ARG A 154 -25.16 7.68 -3.46
C ARG A 154 -25.95 6.57 -4.13
N GLN A 155 -25.28 5.56 -4.68
CA GLN A 155 -25.93 4.37 -5.24
C GLN A 155 -26.72 3.62 -4.17
N THR A 156 -26.18 3.50 -2.96
CA THR A 156 -26.85 2.84 -1.83
C THR A 156 -28.13 3.57 -1.41
N ARG A 157 -28.16 4.91 -1.50
CA ARG A 157 -29.35 5.73 -1.20
C ARG A 157 -30.41 5.68 -2.30
N ASN A 158 -29.99 5.68 -3.56
CA ASN A 158 -30.88 5.75 -4.72
C ASN A 158 -30.70 4.53 -5.62
N PRO A 159 -31.13 3.33 -5.18
CA PRO A 159 -30.86 2.08 -5.89
C PRO A 159 -31.58 1.97 -7.24
N LEU A 160 -32.61 2.80 -7.47
CA LEU A 160 -33.38 2.84 -8.72
C LEU A 160 -32.67 3.56 -9.87
N THR A 161 -31.53 4.22 -9.60
CA THR A 161 -30.78 4.96 -10.61
C THR A 161 -29.42 4.31 -10.83
N ASP A 162 -29.15 3.83 -12.04
CA ASP A 162 -27.88 3.18 -12.39
C ASP A 162 -26.74 4.16 -12.69
N ALA A 163 -27.01 5.47 -12.72
CA ALA A 163 -26.02 6.49 -13.06
C ALA A 163 -24.79 6.47 -12.12
N TYR A 164 -25.00 6.31 -10.81
CA TYR A 164 -23.89 6.28 -9.85
C TYR A 164 -23.07 4.99 -9.94
N ARG A 165 -23.69 3.88 -10.35
CA ARG A 165 -22.98 2.63 -10.64
C ARG A 165 -22.05 2.77 -11.84
N VAL A 166 -22.48 3.45 -12.91
CA VAL A 166 -21.60 3.70 -14.07
C VAL A 166 -20.40 4.54 -13.64
N VAL A 167 -20.61 5.56 -12.81
CA VAL A 167 -19.53 6.39 -12.25
C VAL A 167 -18.58 5.56 -11.40
N HIS A 168 -19.10 4.76 -10.45
CA HIS A 168 -18.29 3.84 -9.63
C HIS A 168 -17.44 2.90 -10.50
N SER A 169 -18.05 2.21 -11.46
CA SER A 169 -17.34 1.28 -12.35
C SER A 169 -16.23 1.98 -13.14
N ALA A 170 -16.49 3.17 -13.68
CA ALA A 170 -15.49 3.93 -14.43
C ALA A 170 -14.32 4.36 -13.55
N ILE A 171 -14.59 4.85 -12.34
CA ILE A 171 -13.56 5.28 -11.39
C ILE A 171 -12.77 4.08 -10.87
N ALA A 172 -13.44 2.98 -10.51
CA ALA A 172 -12.80 1.74 -10.10
C ALA A 172 -11.81 1.23 -11.16
N ILE A 173 -12.22 1.18 -12.44
CA ILE A 173 -11.33 0.81 -13.55
C ILE A 173 -10.13 1.76 -13.63
N ALA A 174 -10.36 3.07 -13.57
CA ALA A 174 -9.28 4.06 -13.61
C ALA A 174 -8.28 3.89 -12.45
N MET A 175 -8.78 3.64 -11.23
CA MET A 175 -7.94 3.40 -10.05
C MET A 175 -7.14 2.10 -10.17
N ILE A 176 -7.74 1.03 -10.71
CA ILE A 176 -7.06 -0.24 -10.97
C ILE A 176 -5.95 -0.04 -11.99
N VAL A 177 -6.23 0.60 -13.12
CA VAL A 177 -5.23 0.90 -14.16
C VAL A 177 -4.09 1.73 -13.58
N LEU A 178 -4.40 2.77 -12.83
CA LEU A 178 -3.41 3.63 -12.16
C LEU A 178 -2.52 2.83 -11.19
N THR A 179 -3.11 1.90 -10.43
CA THR A 179 -2.39 1.01 -9.50
C THR A 179 -1.49 0.02 -10.24
N VAL A 180 -1.99 -0.61 -11.31
CA VAL A 180 -1.23 -1.54 -12.14
C VAL A 180 -0.05 -0.84 -12.81
N LEU A 181 -0.26 0.33 -13.43
CA LEU A 181 0.81 1.10 -14.07
C LEU A 181 1.91 1.51 -13.08
N THR A 182 1.52 1.91 -11.88
CA THR A 182 2.45 2.27 -10.81
C THR A 182 3.24 1.05 -10.35
N PHE A 183 2.56 -0.09 -10.17
CA PHE A 183 3.19 -1.35 -9.78
C PHE A 183 4.14 -1.89 -10.85
N LEU A 184 3.78 -1.80 -12.13
CA LEU A 184 4.65 -2.20 -13.24
C LEU A 184 5.97 -1.40 -13.25
N GLY A 185 5.92 -0.10 -12.94
CA GLY A 185 7.14 0.72 -12.80
C GLY A 185 8.04 0.21 -11.68
N VAL A 186 7.48 -0.08 -10.50
CA VAL A 186 8.24 -0.64 -9.37
C VAL A 186 8.78 -2.04 -9.70
N LEU A 187 8.00 -2.88 -10.39
CA LEU A 187 8.41 -4.21 -10.81
C LEU A 187 9.57 -4.16 -11.83
N GLN A 188 9.56 -3.22 -12.76
CA GLN A 188 10.65 -3.02 -13.72
C GLN A 188 11.94 -2.62 -13.00
N THR A 189 11.87 -1.63 -12.10
CA THR A 189 13.00 -1.24 -11.26
C THR A 189 13.50 -2.39 -10.40
N TYR A 190 12.60 -3.17 -9.81
CA TYR A 190 12.94 -4.38 -9.06
C TYR A 190 13.69 -5.39 -9.93
N LYS A 191 13.21 -5.68 -11.15
CA LYS A 191 13.86 -6.66 -12.04
C LYS A 191 15.28 -6.25 -12.40
N GLN A 192 15.50 -4.97 -12.64
CA GLN A 192 16.82 -4.43 -12.99
C GLN A 192 17.77 -4.38 -11.79
N LEU A 193 17.28 -4.05 -10.60
CA LEU A 193 18.14 -3.86 -9.42
C LEU A 193 18.31 -5.09 -8.53
N LYS A 194 17.43 -6.09 -8.64
CA LYS A 194 17.45 -7.27 -7.76
C LYS A 194 18.81 -7.98 -7.78
N ALA A 195 19.45 -8.08 -8.95
CA ALA A 195 20.74 -8.75 -9.09
C ALA A 195 21.87 -8.08 -8.27
N HIS A 196 21.72 -6.79 -7.98
CA HIS A 196 22.72 -5.98 -7.27
C HIS A 196 22.38 -5.77 -5.78
N ILE A 197 21.28 -6.34 -5.30
CA ILE A 197 20.86 -6.27 -3.90
C ILE A 197 21.16 -7.60 -3.23
N SER A 198 21.82 -7.56 -2.06
CA SER A 198 22.17 -8.77 -1.31
C SER A 198 20.95 -9.65 -1.04
N GLY A 199 21.09 -10.96 -1.26
CA GLY A 199 20.04 -11.95 -1.03
C GLY A 199 19.55 -12.00 0.42
N SER A 200 20.41 -11.62 1.39
CA SER A 200 20.05 -11.53 2.80
C SER A 200 18.92 -10.54 3.08
N PHE A 201 18.76 -9.51 2.24
CA PHE A 201 17.69 -8.52 2.36
C PHE A 201 16.29 -9.07 2.06
N LYS A 202 16.18 -10.24 1.40
CA LYS A 202 14.91 -10.90 1.02
C LYS A 202 13.94 -9.96 0.28
N LEU A 203 14.45 -9.21 -0.69
CA LEU A 203 13.70 -8.19 -1.43
C LEU A 203 12.38 -8.70 -2.03
N THR A 204 12.38 -9.93 -2.57
CA THR A 204 11.19 -10.54 -3.15
C THR A 204 10.07 -10.73 -2.13
N ALA A 205 10.41 -11.22 -0.93
CA ALA A 205 9.43 -11.41 0.13
C ALA A 205 8.86 -10.05 0.59
N LYS A 206 9.72 -9.04 0.77
CA LYS A 206 9.30 -7.67 1.13
C LYS A 206 8.37 -7.07 0.06
N PHE A 207 8.68 -7.29 -1.21
CA PHE A 207 7.83 -6.85 -2.32
C PHE A 207 6.46 -7.54 -2.33
N VAL A 208 6.39 -8.84 -2.01
CA VAL A 208 5.12 -9.57 -1.89
C VAL A 208 4.24 -8.99 -0.78
N VAL A 209 4.83 -8.62 0.36
CA VAL A 209 4.08 -7.99 1.47
C VAL A 209 3.53 -6.62 1.07
N VAL A 210 4.35 -5.77 0.43
CA VAL A 210 3.89 -4.47 -0.08
C VAL A 210 2.79 -4.65 -1.13
N LYS A 211 2.92 -5.63 -2.02
CA LYS A 211 1.86 -5.98 -2.98
C LYS A 211 0.57 -6.41 -2.28
N GLY A 212 0.68 -7.25 -1.24
CA GLY A 212 -0.47 -7.71 -0.46
C GLY A 212 -1.29 -6.55 0.09
N MET A 213 -0.63 -5.52 0.62
CA MET A 213 -1.28 -4.30 1.09
C MET A 213 -2.11 -3.59 0.01
N LEU A 214 -1.62 -3.54 -1.24
CA LEU A 214 -2.35 -2.91 -2.35
C LEU A 214 -3.57 -3.73 -2.80
N LEU A 215 -3.50 -5.05 -2.65
CA LEU A 215 -4.58 -5.95 -3.03
C LEU A 215 -5.72 -5.89 -2.01
N LEU A 216 -5.39 -5.82 -0.72
CA LEU A 216 -6.32 -5.93 0.40
C LEU A 216 -7.07 -4.63 0.75
N SER A 217 -6.94 -3.56 -0.04
CA SER A 217 -7.53 -2.24 0.26
C SER A 217 -8.54 -1.76 -0.79
N THR A 218 -8.19 -0.72 -1.53
CA THR A 218 -9.05 -0.09 -2.55
C THR A 218 -9.45 -1.09 -3.63
N LEU A 219 -8.57 -2.04 -3.98
CA LEU A 219 -8.87 -3.09 -4.96
C LEU A 219 -9.91 -4.09 -4.42
N GLN A 220 -9.71 -4.64 -3.23
CA GLN A 220 -10.66 -5.54 -2.59
C GLN A 220 -12.04 -4.91 -2.46
N TRP A 221 -12.10 -3.62 -2.09
CA TRP A 221 -13.37 -2.88 -2.03
C TRP A 221 -14.04 -2.72 -3.39
N SER A 222 -13.27 -2.39 -4.43
CA SER A 222 -13.79 -2.27 -5.79
C SER A 222 -14.36 -3.59 -6.29
N VAL A 223 -13.67 -4.70 -6.03
CA VAL A 223 -14.14 -6.06 -6.37
C VAL A 223 -15.39 -6.41 -5.56
N ALA A 224 -15.42 -6.10 -4.27
CA ALA A 224 -16.57 -6.38 -3.42
C ALA A 224 -17.83 -5.65 -3.92
N ASN A 225 -17.72 -4.39 -4.34
CA ASN A 225 -18.85 -3.63 -4.91
C ASN A 225 -19.23 -4.06 -6.33
N ALA A 226 -18.33 -4.68 -7.08
CA ALA A 226 -18.68 -5.29 -8.36
C ALA A 226 -19.56 -6.54 -8.17
N VAL A 227 -19.34 -7.29 -7.09
CA VAL A 227 -20.06 -8.54 -6.78
C VAL A 227 -21.34 -8.26 -5.97
N VAL A 228 -21.25 -7.44 -4.92
CA VAL A 228 -22.33 -7.13 -3.99
C VAL A 228 -23.04 -5.85 -4.42
N ARG A 229 -24.28 -5.99 -4.89
CA ARG A 229 -25.08 -4.86 -5.39
C ARG A 229 -25.75 -4.06 -4.28
N HIS A 230 -26.08 -4.70 -3.16
CA HIS A 230 -26.79 -4.11 -2.04
C HIS A 230 -26.15 -4.57 -0.75
N TRP A 231 -25.57 -3.63 -0.02
CA TRP A 231 -24.94 -3.90 1.26
C TRP A 231 -25.97 -3.80 2.37
N THR A 232 -26.16 -4.86 3.15
CA THR A 232 -26.82 -4.75 4.44
C THR A 232 -25.81 -4.33 5.51
N PRO A 233 -26.26 -3.79 6.66
CA PRO A 233 -25.34 -3.46 7.76
C PRO A 233 -24.52 -4.67 8.22
N ILE A 234 -25.11 -5.88 8.23
CA ILE A 234 -24.39 -7.07 8.67
C ILE A 234 -23.30 -7.48 7.68
N ASP A 235 -23.53 -7.30 6.37
CA ASP A 235 -22.52 -7.55 5.35
C ASP A 235 -21.33 -6.60 5.50
N LEU A 236 -21.59 -5.33 5.83
CA LEU A 236 -20.54 -4.33 6.07
C LEU A 236 -19.70 -4.66 7.31
N TYR A 237 -20.34 -5.11 8.39
CA TYR A 237 -19.63 -5.56 9.59
C TYR A 237 -18.80 -6.82 9.32
N LEU A 238 -19.36 -7.81 8.62
CA LEU A 238 -18.66 -9.04 8.27
C LEU A 238 -17.45 -8.74 7.38
N TYR A 239 -17.66 -8.01 6.28
CA TYR A 239 -16.61 -7.61 5.35
C TYR A 239 -15.49 -6.86 6.07
N SER A 240 -15.84 -5.84 6.87
CA SER A 240 -14.84 -5.04 7.58
C SER A 240 -14.07 -5.86 8.61
N THR A 241 -14.72 -6.80 9.30
CA THR A 241 -14.07 -7.70 10.26
C THR A 241 -13.10 -8.65 9.57
N VAL A 242 -13.47 -9.20 8.41
CA VAL A 242 -12.58 -10.03 7.58
C VAL A 242 -11.35 -9.23 7.17
N CYS A 243 -11.52 -7.98 6.73
CA CYS A 243 -10.38 -7.12 6.37
C CYS A 243 -9.45 -6.83 7.57
N VAL A 244 -9.97 -6.69 8.80
CA VAL A 244 -9.12 -6.59 10.00
C VAL A 244 -8.32 -7.87 10.24
N GLY A 245 -8.95 -9.03 10.03
CA GLY A 245 -8.25 -10.33 10.08
C GLY A 245 -7.15 -10.46 9.03
N GLU A 246 -7.42 -10.06 7.79
CA GLU A 246 -6.43 -10.02 6.71
C GLU A 246 -5.30 -9.04 7.01
N ALA A 247 -5.60 -7.88 7.60
CA ALA A 247 -4.60 -6.92 8.06
C ALA A 247 -3.70 -7.50 9.17
N LEU A 248 -4.24 -8.31 10.09
CA LEU A 248 -3.45 -9.03 11.08
C LEU A 248 -2.51 -10.06 10.42
N VAL A 249 -3.00 -10.86 9.47
CA VAL A 249 -2.18 -11.82 8.71
C VAL A 249 -1.06 -11.08 7.97
N LEU A 250 -1.36 -9.94 7.38
CA LEU A 250 -0.38 -9.10 6.70
C LEU A 250 0.64 -8.51 7.69
N ALA A 251 0.22 -8.09 8.88
CA ALA A 251 1.10 -7.61 9.94
C ALA A 251 2.05 -8.70 10.47
N VAL A 252 1.55 -9.93 10.65
CA VAL A 252 2.37 -11.10 11.00
C VAL A 252 3.41 -11.36 9.90
N THR A 253 2.97 -11.39 8.64
CA THR A 253 3.86 -11.62 7.50
C THR A 253 4.90 -10.51 7.39
N TYR A 254 4.49 -9.25 7.61
CA TYR A 254 5.37 -8.10 7.64
C TYR A 254 6.44 -8.25 8.73
N PHE A 255 6.06 -8.61 9.96
CA PHE A 255 7.00 -8.86 11.05
C PHE A 255 8.06 -9.88 10.65
N PHE A 256 7.66 -11.05 10.16
CA PHE A 256 8.63 -12.08 9.78
C PHE A 256 9.50 -11.63 8.60
N VAL A 257 8.95 -10.98 7.59
CA VAL A 257 9.70 -10.63 6.37
C VAL A 257 10.64 -9.44 6.57
N PHE A 258 10.21 -8.43 7.34
CA PHE A 258 10.97 -7.21 7.55
C PHE A 258 11.97 -7.30 8.70
N THR A 259 11.78 -8.24 9.64
CA THR A 259 12.69 -8.40 10.79
C THR A 259 13.59 -9.66 10.75
N ALA A 260 13.38 -10.61 9.83
CA ALA A 260 14.06 -11.91 9.90
C ALA A 260 15.54 -11.94 9.45
N GLN A 261 16.13 -10.85 8.96
CA GLN A 261 17.58 -10.68 8.70
C GLN A 261 17.77 -9.30 8.05
N GLU A 262 18.48 -8.41 8.72
CA GLU A 262 19.00 -7.19 8.10
C GLU A 262 20.38 -7.50 7.49
N PRO A 263 20.71 -6.97 6.31
CA PRO A 263 22.02 -7.21 5.70
C PRO A 263 23.12 -6.63 6.61
N ASP A 264 24.15 -7.45 6.87
CA ASP A 264 25.42 -7.01 7.48
C ASP A 264 26.15 -5.99 6.59
#